data_AF-A0A5K0W449-F1
#
_entry.id   AF-A0A5K0W449-F1
#
_cell.length_a   1.000
_cell.length_b   1.000
_cell.length_c   1.000
_cell.angle_alpha   90.00
_cell.angle_beta   90.00
_cell.angle_gamma   90.00
#
_symmetry.space_group_name_H-M   'P 1'
#
loop_
_entity.id
_entity.type
_entity.pdbx_description
1 polymer ?
#
loop_
_entity_poly.entity_id
_entity_poly.type
_entity_poly.pdbx_seq_one_letter_code
_entity_poly.pdbx_strand_id
1 'polypeptide(L)' 'PEKYLLEMLEAYESAVGDSHTKGVPRIAMFPPAFQSVPCNPIVMDIAYYSIEFPSLEARVKKDKKSIFSRFWG' A
#
# COMPACT_ATOMS: atom_id res chain seq x y z
N PRO A 1 9.28 13.61 -36.11
CA PRO A 1 7.89 14.12 -36.22
C PRO A 1 6.91 13.15 -35.53
N GLU A 2 6.15 13.65 -34.56
CA GLU A 2 5.03 12.89 -33.99
C GLU A 2 3.94 12.75 -35.06
N LYS A 3 3.49 11.51 -35.32
CA LYS A 3 2.37 11.26 -36.23
C LYS A 3 1.06 11.45 -35.48
N TYR A 4 0.09 12.07 -36.13
CA TYR A 4 -1.24 12.21 -35.55
C TYR A 4 -1.94 10.85 -35.49
N LEU A 5 -2.79 10.63 -34.48
CA LEU A 5 -3.48 9.34 -34.26
C LEU A 5 -4.30 8.89 -35.49
N LEU A 6 -4.87 9.84 -36.23
CA LEU A 6 -5.64 9.56 -37.45
C LEU A 6 -4.77 9.00 -38.58
N GLU A 7 -3.47 9.30 -38.60
CA GLU A 7 -2.52 8.78 -39.59
C GLU A 7 -2.05 7.36 -39.27
N MET A 8 -2.40 6.84 -38.09
CA MET A 8 -1.99 5.52 -37.61
C MET A 8 -3.14 4.52 -37.56
N LEU A 9 -4.32 4.85 -38.09
CA LEU A 9 -5.49 3.96 -38.05
C LEU A 9 -5.22 2.60 -38.69
N GLU A 10 -4.39 2.55 -39.74
CA GLU A 10 -3.99 1.31 -40.42
C GLU A 10 -3.14 0.37 -39.54
N ALA A 11 -2.54 0.88 -38.45
CA ALA A 11 -1.75 0.07 -37.52
C ALA A 11 -2.62 -0.66 -36.47
N TYR A 12 -3.92 -0.36 -36.39
CA TYR A 12 -4.82 -0.95 -35.41
C TYR A 12 -5.68 -2.06 -36.03
N GLU A 13 -5.78 -3.20 -35.34
CA GLU A 13 -6.67 -4.30 -35.71
C GLU A 13 -8.13 -4.00 -35.30
N SER A 14 -9.08 -4.32 -36.17
CA SER A 14 -10.52 -4.16 -35.89
C SER A 14 -10.97 -5.12 -34.77
N ALA A 15 -11.51 -4.57 -33.68
CA ALA A 15 -12.06 -5.36 -32.57
C ALA A 15 -13.28 -6.22 -32.95
N VAL A 16 -13.96 -5.85 -34.04
CA VAL A 16 -15.15 -6.53 -34.59
C VAL A 16 -14.83 -7.42 -35.80
N GLY A 17 -13.56 -7.49 -36.22
CA GLY A 17 -13.13 -8.26 -37.39
C GLY A 17 -13.54 -7.61 -38.72
N ASP A 18 -13.33 -8.33 -39.83
CA ASP A 18 -13.73 -7.91 -41.17
C ASP A 18 -15.24 -8.04 -41.35
N SER A 19 -15.85 -7.09 -42.07
CA SER A 19 -17.30 -7.03 -42.34
C SER A 19 -17.88 -8.29 -43.00
N HIS A 20 -17.04 -9.11 -43.64
CA HIS A 20 -17.43 -10.34 -44.32
C HIS A 20 -17.22 -11.61 -43.50
N THR A 21 -16.69 -11.49 -42.28
CA THR A 21 -16.45 -12.63 -41.39
C THR A 21 -17.52 -12.69 -40.30
N LYS A 22 -18.16 -13.85 -40.13
CA LYS A 22 -19.05 -14.12 -38.99
C LYS A 22 -18.26 -14.43 -37.71
N GLY A 23 -17.10 -13.79 -37.54
CA GLY A 23 -16.23 -13.99 -36.40
C GLY A 23 -16.88 -13.44 -35.14
N VAL A 24 -16.75 -14.16 -34.02
CA VAL A 24 -17.19 -13.63 -32.72
C VAL A 24 -16.30 -12.42 -32.39
N PRO A 25 -16.88 -11.23 -32.12
CA PRO A 25 -16.10 -10.05 -31.80
C PRO A 25 -15.27 -10.29 -30.54
N ARG A 26 -13.97 -9.95 -30.57
CA ARG A 26 -13.05 -10.11 -29.46
C ARG A 26 -13.13 -8.91 -28.51
N ILE A 27 -14.35 -8.56 -28.12
CA ILE A 27 -14.59 -7.48 -27.17
C ILE A 27 -14.42 -8.08 -25.78
N ALA A 28 -13.37 -7.64 -25.07
CA ALA A 28 -13.22 -7.98 -23.66
C ALA A 28 -14.46 -7.52 -22.91
N MET A 29 -15.06 -8.41 -22.12
CA MET A 29 -16.18 -8.03 -21.26
C MET A 29 -15.73 -6.96 -20.27
N PHE A 30 -16.51 -5.88 -20.15
CA PHE A 30 -16.27 -4.80 -19.20
C PHE A 30 -17.35 -4.81 -18.10
N PRO A 31 -16.98 -4.78 -16.81
CA PRO A 31 -15.60 -4.85 -16.32
C PRO A 31 -14.99 -6.24 -16.57
N PRO A 32 -13.66 -6.35 -16.66
CA PRO A 32 -12.98 -7.64 -16.66
C PRO A 32 -13.49 -8.49 -15.51
N ALA A 33 -13.66 -9.79 -15.74
CA ALA A 33 -14.09 -10.71 -14.69
C ALA A 33 -13.10 -10.64 -13.51
N PHE A 34 -13.63 -10.66 -12.29
CA PHE A 34 -12.79 -10.71 -11.10
C PHE A 34 -11.97 -12.00 -11.11
N GLN A 35 -10.64 -11.87 -11.09
CA GLN A 35 -9.71 -13.00 -11.06
C GLN A 35 -8.85 -12.89 -9.80
N SER A 36 -8.79 -13.97 -9.02
CA SER A 36 -7.83 -14.08 -7.93
C SER A 36 -6.44 -14.24 -8.52
N VAL A 37 -5.55 -13.29 -8.24
CA VAL A 37 -4.13 -13.40 -8.59
C VAL A 37 -3.38 -13.88 -7.36
N PRO A 38 -2.53 -14.92 -7.48
CA PRO A 38 -1.67 -15.31 -6.36
C PRO A 38 -0.69 -14.19 -6.06
N CYS A 39 -0.75 -13.66 -4.84
CA CYS A 39 0.12 -12.60 -4.37
C CYS A 39 1.03 -13.14 -3.26
N ASN A 40 2.16 -12.46 -3.04
CA ASN A 40 2.96 -12.71 -1.85
C ASN A 40 2.10 -12.46 -0.60
N PRO A 41 2.20 -13.31 0.43
CA PRO A 41 1.44 -13.13 1.66
C PRO A 41 1.82 -11.82 2.34
N ILE A 42 0.83 -11.16 2.93
CA ILE A 42 1.06 -9.98 3.77
C ILE A 42 1.68 -10.48 5.06
N VAL A 43 2.93 -10.09 5.33
CA VAL A 43 3.64 -10.41 6.58
C VAL A 43 3.78 -9.13 7.39
N MET A 44 3.33 -9.17 8.64
CA MET A 44 3.42 -8.06 9.59
C MET A 44 4.45 -8.40 10.67
N ASP A 45 5.43 -7.53 10.88
CA ASP A 45 6.39 -7.66 11.97
C ASP A 45 5.76 -7.22 13.30
N ILE A 46 5.16 -8.17 14.01
CA ILE A 46 4.52 -7.92 15.30
C ILE A 46 5.53 -7.67 16.44
N ALA A 47 6.81 -8.03 16.24
CA ALA A 47 7.84 -7.80 17.26
C ALA A 47 8.12 -6.30 17.42
N TYR A 48 7.96 -5.52 16.35
CA TYR A 48 8.08 -4.06 16.39
C TYR A 48 7.12 -3.41 17.40
N TYR A 49 5.89 -3.91 17.53
CA TYR A 49 4.92 -3.39 18.50
C TYR A 49 5.26 -3.74 19.95
N SER A 50 6.18 -4.69 20.16
CA SER A 50 6.60 -5.13 21.49
C SER A 50 7.82 -4.35 22.01
N ILE A 51 8.26 -3.31 21.28
CA ILE A 51 9.36 -2.45 21.71
C ILE A 51 8.84 -1.50 22.79
N GLU A 52 9.23 -1.77 24.03
CA GLU A 52 8.92 -0.94 25.19
C GLU A 52 10.20 -0.36 25.81
N PHE A 53 10.09 0.83 26.42
CA PHE A 53 11.21 1.41 27.16
C PHE A 53 11.47 0.64 28.46
N PRO A 54 12.74 0.49 28.87
CA PRO A 54 13.05 -0.10 30.17
C PRO A 54 12.52 0.79 31.30
N SER A 55 12.12 0.18 32.42
CA SER A 55 11.71 0.92 33.61
C SER A 55 12.82 1.88 34.08
N LEU A 56 12.43 3.13 34.31
CA LEU A 56 13.31 4.18 34.83
C LEU A 56 13.21 4.35 36.35
N GLU A 57 12.36 3.57 37.04
CA GLU A 57 12.07 3.74 38.47
C GLU A 57 13.33 3.65 39.36
N ALA A 58 14.27 2.78 39.00
CA ALA A 58 15.54 2.64 39.71
C ALA A 58 16.52 3.79 39.47
N ARG A 59 16.31 4.56 38.39
CA ARG A 59 17.17 5.69 37.99
C ARG A 59 16.62 7.05 38.42
N VAL A 60 15.32 7.15 38.69
CA VAL A 60 14.71 8.35 39.26
C VAL A 60 15.20 8.48 40.71
N LYS A 61 15.92 9.57 41.00
CA LYS A 61 16.27 9.92 42.38
C LYS A 61 14.96 10.08 43.16
N LYS A 62 14.71 9.23 44.16
CA LYS A 62 13.62 9.45 45.10
C LYS A 62 13.85 10.83 45.71
N ASP A 63 12.90 11.75 45.52
CA ASP A 63 12.85 12.98 46.30
C ASP A 63 12.72 12.59 47.76
N LYS A 64 13.86 12.48 48.44
CA LYS A 64 13.91 12.53 49.88
C LYS A 64 13.45 13.93 50.22
N LYS A 65 12.14 14.13 50.37
CA LYS A 65 11.56 15.35 50.94
C LYS A 65 12.37 15.64 52.19
N SER A 66 13.19 16.67 52.11
CA SER A 66 14.10 17.07 53.17
C SER A 66 13.26 17.45 54.37
N ILE A 67 13.11 16.52 55.32
CA ILE A 67 12.47 16.79 56.62
C ILE A 67 13.29 17.82 57.41
N PHE A 68 14.53 18.09 57.00
CA PHE A 68 15.45 19.04 57.63
C PHE A 68 15.33 20.48 57.13
N SER A 69 14.62 20.76 56.03
CA SER A 69 14.49 22.14 55.52
C SER A 69 13.44 22.99 56.26
N ARG A 70 12.77 22.45 57.29
CA ARG A 70 11.79 23.16 58.13
C ARG A 70 12.31 23.51 59.53
N PHE A 71 13.52 23.08 59.89
CA PHE A 71 14.10 23.32 61.23
C PHE A 71 15.09 24.49 61.30
N TRP A 72 15.34 25.17 60.19
CA TRP A 72 16.06 26.45 60.17
C TRP A 72 15.24 27.43 59.34
N GLY A 73 14.42 28.23 60.04
CA GLY A 73 14.01 29.55 59.59
C GLY A 73 15.12 30.56 59.85
#